data_AF-A0A1C5LES1-F1
#
_entry.id   AF-A0A1C5LES1-F1
#
_cell.length_a   1.000
_cell.length_b   1.000
_cell.length_c   1.000
_cell.angle_alpha   90.00
_cell.angle_beta   90.00
_cell.angle_gamma   90.00
#
_symmetry.space_group_name_H-M   'P 1'
#
loop_
_entity.id
_entity.type
_entity.pdbx_description
1 polymer ?
#
loop_
_entity_poly.entity_id
_entity_poly.type
_entity_poly.pdbx_seq_one_letter_code
_entity_poly.pdbx_strand_id
1 'polypeptide(L)'
;MEIMVVAYFVIIIIFAIYLSSLYLRDKNSYMKIACQRLFTTIQCMENEIVDLDIEIEKIYIGYSNNVQSVKRVYPNVMTWLDDIIYRVNADFRYARKLKPYIKEIKSARNKLLEKYPYFECEKEQQEMLGDLKKLEKIDEKLRESFVVENLITRIQKEFLRLNLETKKNSKINVISIFVSIISIAMTIVSVIN
;
A
#
# COMPACT_ATOMS: atom_id res chain seq x y z
N MET A 1 23.29 -7.98 38.59
CA MET A 1 21.97 -7.45 38.18
C MET A 1 22.07 -6.69 36.86
N GLU A 2 22.96 -5.70 36.74
CA GLU A 2 23.16 -4.91 35.50
C GLU A 2 23.49 -5.74 34.25
N ILE A 3 24.38 -6.74 34.36
CA ILE A 3 24.78 -7.60 33.22
C ILE A 3 23.59 -8.43 32.68
N MET A 4 22.71 -8.92 33.56
CA MET A 4 21.52 -9.69 33.17
C MET A 4 20.48 -8.82 32.47
N VAL A 5 20.31 -7.58 32.93
CA VAL A 5 19.42 -6.59 32.29
C VAL A 5 19.94 -6.21 30.91
N VAL A 6 21.24 -5.94 30.78
CA VAL A 6 21.87 -5.61 29.49
C VAL A 6 21.75 -6.80 28.52
N ALA A 7 22.00 -8.02 28.97
CA ALA A 7 21.85 -9.23 28.15
C ALA A 7 20.40 -9.42 27.66
N TYR A 8 19.40 -9.15 28.52
CA TYR A 8 17.99 -9.23 28.16
C TYR A 8 17.59 -8.20 27.08
N PHE A 9 18.03 -6.94 27.21
CA PHE A 9 17.80 -5.91 26.19
C PHE A 9 18.45 -6.26 24.85
N VAL A 10 19.65 -6.82 24.85
CA VAL A 10 20.33 -7.28 23.64
C VAL A 10 19.53 -8.39 22.94
N ILE A 11 18.97 -9.35 23.68
CA ILE A 11 18.12 -10.41 23.13
C ILE A 11 16.84 -9.83 22.50
N ILE A 12 16.19 -8.87 23.15
CA ILE A 12 15.00 -8.20 22.59
C ILE A 12 15.33 -7.48 21.28
N ILE A 13 16.47 -6.77 21.23
CA ILE A 13 16.90 -6.08 20.01
C ILE A 13 17.18 -7.08 18.89
N ILE A 14 17.87 -8.18 19.17
CA ILE A 14 18.13 -9.25 18.19
C ILE A 14 16.81 -9.84 17.69
N PHE A 15 15.86 -10.11 18.58
CA PHE A 15 14.55 -10.66 18.24
C PHE A 15 13.71 -9.68 17.39
N ALA A 16 13.74 -8.39 17.71
CA ALA A 16 13.08 -7.33 16.95
C ALA A 16 13.68 -7.17 15.53
N ILE A 17 15.01 -7.24 15.42
CA ILE A 17 15.71 -7.25 14.12
C ILE A 17 15.33 -8.50 13.33
N TYR A 18 15.29 -9.68 13.97
CA TYR A 18 14.92 -10.94 13.34
C TYR A 18 13.49 -10.92 12.79
N LEU A 19 12.51 -10.50 13.59
CA LEU A 19 11.10 -10.33 13.19
C LEU A 19 10.96 -9.33 12.04
N SER A 20 11.67 -8.19 12.11
CA SER A 20 11.67 -7.19 11.05
C SER A 20 12.23 -7.76 9.74
N SER A 21 13.28 -8.58 9.81
CA SER A 21 13.87 -9.25 8.64
C SER A 21 12.93 -10.27 8.01
N LEU A 22 12.21 -11.06 8.82
CA LEU A 22 11.21 -12.02 8.38
C LEU A 22 10.09 -11.32 7.61
N TYR A 23 9.56 -10.23 8.18
CA TYR A 23 8.51 -9.44 7.56
C TYR A 23 8.93 -8.84 6.20
N LEU A 24 10.15 -8.33 6.10
CA LEU A 24 10.70 -7.81 4.84
C LEU A 24 10.93 -8.91 3.79
N ARG A 25 11.35 -10.10 4.22
CA ARG A 25 11.58 -11.26 3.35
C ARG A 25 10.29 -11.72 2.67
N ASP A 26 9.21 -11.81 3.43
CA ASP A 26 7.89 -12.18 2.89
C ASP A 26 7.42 -11.15 1.86
N LYS A 27 7.49 -9.85 2.18
CA LYS A 27 7.10 -8.77 1.26
C LYS A 27 7.84 -8.85 -0.09
N ASN A 28 9.15 -9.08 -0.07
CA ASN A 28 9.95 -9.18 -1.30
C ASN A 28 9.70 -10.49 -2.07
N SER A 29 9.48 -11.60 -1.37
CA SER A 29 9.09 -12.87 -1.99
C SER A 29 7.77 -12.73 -2.76
N TYR A 30 6.78 -12.09 -2.13
CA TYR A 30 5.49 -11.84 -2.77
C TYR A 30 5.62 -10.96 -4.02
N MET A 31 6.41 -9.89 -3.93
CA MET A 31 6.58 -9.00 -5.07
C MET A 31 7.31 -9.67 -6.24
N LYS A 32 8.25 -10.58 -5.95
CA LYS A 32 8.90 -11.40 -6.99
C LYS A 32 7.87 -12.25 -7.75
N ILE A 33 6.96 -12.93 -7.05
CA ILE A 33 5.90 -13.76 -7.66
C ILE A 33 4.94 -12.89 -8.48
N ALA A 34 4.54 -11.74 -7.93
CA ALA A 34 3.69 -10.77 -8.61
C ALA A 34 4.29 -10.30 -9.95
N CYS A 35 5.55 -9.86 -9.93
CA CYS A 35 6.24 -9.42 -11.15
C CYS A 35 6.36 -10.55 -12.18
N GLN A 36 6.60 -11.78 -11.73
CA GLN A 36 6.71 -12.93 -12.61
C GLN A 36 5.38 -13.28 -13.26
N ARG A 37 4.27 -13.29 -12.51
CA ARG A 37 2.93 -13.52 -13.06
C ARG A 37 2.56 -12.45 -14.06
N LEU A 38 2.76 -11.17 -13.72
CA LEU A 38 2.49 -10.05 -14.62
C LEU A 38 3.29 -10.17 -15.92
N PHE A 39 4.57 -10.54 -15.83
CA PHE A 39 5.41 -10.75 -17.00
C PHE A 39 4.88 -11.87 -17.90
N THR A 40 4.54 -13.03 -17.33
CA THR A 40 3.98 -14.15 -18.07
C THR A 40 2.66 -13.78 -18.74
N THR A 41 1.79 -13.06 -18.04
CA THR A 41 0.53 -12.58 -18.60
C THR A 41 0.74 -11.65 -19.79
N ILE A 42 1.61 -10.64 -19.65
CA ILE A 42 1.90 -9.70 -20.75
C ILE A 42 2.49 -10.44 -21.96
N GLN A 43 3.40 -11.39 -21.72
CA GLN A 43 4.02 -12.17 -22.78
C GLN A 43 3.00 -13.06 -23.53
N CYS A 44 2.04 -13.67 -22.82
CA CYS A 44 0.98 -14.45 -23.45
C CYS A 44 0.01 -13.56 -24.25
N MET A 45 -0.13 -12.28 -23.88
CA MET A 45 -1.04 -11.32 -24.50
C MET A 45 -0.44 -10.57 -25.69
N GLU A 46 0.85 -10.75 -25.99
CA GLU A 46 1.54 -10.02 -27.08
C GLU A 46 0.87 -10.24 -28.47
N ASN A 47 0.03 -11.27 -28.60
CA ASN A 47 -0.73 -11.61 -29.81
C ASN A 47 -2.26 -11.36 -29.72
N GLU A 48 -2.80 -10.90 -28.58
CA GLU A 48 -4.23 -10.66 -28.40
C GLU A 48 -4.50 -9.19 -28.01
N ILE A 49 -5.55 -8.59 -28.57
CA ILE A 49 -6.02 -7.25 -28.16
C ILE A 49 -6.76 -7.41 -26.83
N VAL A 50 -6.02 -7.56 -25.73
CA VAL A 50 -6.58 -7.64 -24.38
C VAL A 50 -6.29 -6.35 -23.62
N ASP A 51 -7.32 -5.82 -22.96
CA ASP A 51 -7.19 -4.70 -22.03
C ASP A 51 -6.37 -5.12 -20.81
N LEU A 52 -5.09 -4.76 -20.83
CA LEU A 52 -4.11 -5.10 -19.80
C LEU A 52 -4.52 -4.65 -18.39
N ASP A 53 -5.28 -3.56 -18.27
CA ASP A 53 -5.83 -3.05 -17.01
C ASP A 53 -6.77 -4.06 -16.33
N ILE A 54 -7.66 -4.70 -17.10
CA ILE A 54 -8.58 -5.72 -16.59
C ILE A 54 -7.79 -6.92 -16.06
N GLU A 55 -6.75 -7.33 -16.77
CA GLU A 55 -5.97 -8.49 -16.36
C GLU A 55 -5.07 -8.19 -15.15
N ILE A 56 -4.47 -7.01 -15.09
CA ILE A 56 -3.74 -6.54 -13.89
C ILE A 56 -4.65 -6.58 -12.66
N GLU A 57 -5.90 -6.13 -12.81
CA GLU A 57 -6.89 -6.18 -11.74
C GLU A 57 -7.21 -7.61 -11.32
N LYS A 58 -7.44 -8.53 -12.28
CA LYS A 58 -7.66 -9.95 -11.99
C LYS A 58 -6.47 -10.59 -11.28
N ILE A 59 -5.25 -10.29 -11.72
CA ILE A 59 -4.03 -10.78 -11.06
C ILE A 59 -4.02 -10.31 -9.61
N TYR A 60 -4.29 -9.02 -9.37
CA TYR A 60 -4.34 -8.48 -8.02
C TYR A 60 -5.44 -9.12 -7.17
N ILE A 61 -6.66 -9.28 -7.69
CA ILE A 61 -7.77 -9.91 -6.96
C ILE A 61 -7.44 -11.36 -6.64
N GLY A 62 -6.99 -12.14 -7.63
CA GLY A 62 -6.56 -13.52 -7.43
C GLY A 62 -5.42 -13.62 -6.42
N TYR A 63 -4.49 -12.67 -6.42
CA TYR A 63 -3.38 -12.65 -5.49
C TYR A 63 -3.80 -12.28 -4.06
N SER A 64 -4.61 -11.24 -3.92
CA SER A 64 -5.10 -10.71 -2.64
C SER A 64 -6.09 -11.63 -1.92
N ASN A 65 -6.80 -12.48 -2.67
CA ASN A 65 -7.69 -13.49 -2.10
C ASN A 65 -6.93 -14.72 -1.59
N ASN A 66 -5.84 -15.11 -2.27
CA ASN A 66 -5.02 -16.24 -1.86
C ASN A 66 -4.07 -15.93 -0.69
N VAL A 67 -3.73 -14.65 -0.49
CA VAL A 67 -2.78 -14.22 0.54
C VAL A 67 -3.35 -13.01 1.30
N GLN A 68 -4.00 -13.26 2.45
CA GLN A 68 -4.64 -12.19 3.25
C GLN A 68 -3.66 -11.09 3.69
N SER A 69 -2.38 -11.41 3.88
CA SER A 69 -1.34 -10.41 4.23
C SER A 69 -1.09 -9.40 3.11
N VAL A 70 -1.42 -9.72 1.85
CA VAL A 70 -1.31 -8.80 0.72
C VAL A 70 -2.21 -7.60 0.89
N LYS A 71 -3.48 -7.78 1.30
CA LYS A 71 -4.42 -6.66 1.52
C LYS A 71 -3.96 -5.70 2.62
N ARG A 72 -3.17 -6.18 3.59
CA ARG A 72 -2.57 -5.32 4.62
C ARG A 72 -1.42 -4.45 4.07
N VAL A 73 -0.65 -4.97 3.12
CA VAL A 73 0.51 -4.27 2.54
C VAL A 73 0.11 -3.41 1.35
N TYR A 74 -0.77 -3.93 0.51
CA TYR A 74 -1.31 -3.28 -0.68
C TYR A 74 -2.85 -3.36 -0.59
N PRO A 75 -3.52 -2.30 -0.11
CA PRO A 75 -4.96 -2.32 0.11
C PRO A 75 -5.77 -2.33 -1.19
N ASN A 76 -5.20 -1.83 -2.29
CA ASN A 76 -5.84 -1.79 -3.60
C ASN A 76 -4.84 -2.07 -4.75
N VAL A 77 -5.40 -2.36 -5.93
CA VAL A 77 -4.63 -2.66 -7.15
C VAL A 77 -3.70 -1.51 -7.54
N MET A 78 -4.13 -0.27 -7.36
CA MET A 78 -3.36 0.92 -7.72
C MET A 78 -2.07 1.03 -6.89
N THR A 79 -2.17 0.86 -5.57
CA THR A 79 -1.02 0.88 -4.65
C THR A 79 -0.04 -0.26 -4.96
N TRP A 80 -0.58 -1.43 -5.30
CA TRP A 80 0.23 -2.58 -5.69
C TRP A 80 0.97 -2.33 -7.02
N LEU A 81 0.27 -1.77 -8.01
CA LEU A 81 0.82 -1.48 -9.33
C LEU A 81 1.88 -0.36 -9.28
N ASP A 82 1.65 0.68 -8.46
CA ASP A 82 2.62 1.75 -8.26
C ASP A 82 3.93 1.23 -7.64
N ASP A 83 3.87 0.26 -6.72
CA ASP A 83 5.07 -0.38 -6.17
C ASP A 83 5.80 -1.26 -7.20
N ILE A 84 5.06 -1.93 -8.10
CA ILE A 84 5.66 -2.64 -9.24
C ILE A 84 6.39 -1.65 -10.15
N ILE A 85 5.71 -0.58 -10.58
CA ILE A 85 6.29 0.47 -11.45
C ILE A 85 7.55 1.05 -10.80
N TYR A 86 7.50 1.37 -9.51
CA TYR A 86 8.65 1.85 -8.75
C TYR A 86 9.84 0.89 -8.84
N ARG A 87 9.60 -0.40 -8.59
CA ARG A 87 10.66 -1.43 -8.60
C ARG A 87 11.23 -1.70 -9.98
N VAL A 88 10.41 -1.59 -11.03
CA VAL A 88 10.88 -1.67 -12.41
C VAL A 88 11.79 -0.48 -12.73
N ASN A 89 11.38 0.74 -12.38
CA ASN A 89 12.18 1.95 -12.59
C ASN A 89 13.46 1.95 -11.76
N ALA A 90 13.44 1.39 -10.56
CA ALA A 90 14.59 1.23 -9.67
C ALA A 90 15.46 -0.01 -10.00
N ASP A 91 15.22 -0.69 -11.13
CA ASP A 91 16.02 -1.79 -11.65
C ASP A 91 16.21 -3.00 -10.70
N PHE A 92 15.20 -3.29 -9.89
CA PHE A 92 15.20 -4.46 -9.01
C PHE A 92 15.36 -5.75 -9.83
N ARG A 93 16.23 -6.67 -9.35
CA ARG A 93 16.64 -7.88 -10.09
C ARG A 93 15.47 -8.69 -10.65
N TYR A 94 14.40 -8.86 -9.88
CA TYR A 94 13.22 -9.64 -10.28
C TYR A 94 12.20 -8.85 -11.11
N ALA A 95 12.23 -7.51 -11.05
CA ALA A 95 11.31 -6.64 -11.79
C ALA A 95 11.85 -6.27 -13.18
N ARG A 96 13.17 -6.43 -13.40
CA ARG A 96 13.86 -6.08 -14.64
C ARG A 96 13.22 -6.67 -15.91
N LYS A 97 12.63 -7.86 -15.82
CA LYS A 97 11.94 -8.51 -16.95
C LYS A 97 10.73 -7.72 -17.46
N LEU A 98 10.12 -6.87 -16.63
CA LEU A 98 8.99 -6.02 -16.99
C LEU A 98 9.42 -4.69 -17.63
N LYS A 99 10.72 -4.38 -17.64
CA LYS A 99 11.24 -3.10 -18.15
C LYS A 99 10.86 -2.83 -19.63
N PRO A 100 10.85 -3.83 -20.54
CA PRO A 100 10.36 -3.63 -21.91
C PRO A 100 8.89 -3.20 -21.97
N TYR A 101 8.07 -3.69 -21.04
CA TYR A 101 6.62 -3.50 -21.01
C TYR A 101 6.16 -2.33 -20.10
N ILE A 102 7.09 -1.48 -19.66
CA ILE A 102 6.78 -0.44 -18.67
C ILE A 102 5.81 0.62 -19.21
N LYS A 103 5.79 0.85 -20.53
CA LYS A 103 4.89 1.83 -21.15
C LYS A 103 3.45 1.33 -21.11
N GLU A 104 3.26 0.06 -21.44
CA GLU A 104 1.99 -0.66 -21.44
C GLU A 104 1.45 -0.75 -20.01
N ILE A 105 2.30 -1.09 -19.05
CA ILE A 105 1.96 -1.12 -17.62
C ILE A 105 1.51 0.27 -17.14
N LYS A 106 2.21 1.35 -17.54
CA LYS A 106 1.80 2.73 -17.20
C LYS A 106 0.49 3.13 -17.87
N SER A 107 0.26 2.69 -19.10
CA SER A 107 -1.00 2.92 -19.81
C SER A 107 -2.18 2.24 -19.09
N ALA A 108 -2.02 0.96 -18.72
CA ALA A 108 -2.99 0.24 -17.92
C ALA A 108 -3.24 0.88 -16.54
N ARG A 109 -2.18 1.38 -15.91
CA ARG A 109 -2.27 2.15 -14.65
C ARG A 109 -3.12 3.42 -14.80
N ASN A 110 -3.02 4.12 -15.93
CA ASN A 110 -3.85 5.30 -16.20
C ASN A 110 -5.32 4.93 -16.41
N LYS A 111 -5.62 3.85 -17.15
CA LYS A 111 -7.00 3.33 -17.27
C LYS A 111 -7.59 2.93 -15.92
N LEU A 112 -6.80 2.26 -15.07
CA LEU A 112 -7.22 1.92 -13.71
C LEU A 112 -7.44 3.16 -12.83
N LEU A 113 -6.69 4.25 -13.04
CA LEU A 113 -6.90 5.51 -12.33
C LEU A 113 -8.24 6.15 -12.69
N GLU A 114 -8.68 6.05 -13.95
CA GLU A 114 -10.00 6.50 -14.38
C GLU A 114 -11.13 5.68 -13.73
N LYS A 115 -10.92 4.36 -13.56
CA LYS A 115 -11.86 3.46 -12.90
C LYS A 115 -11.92 3.65 -11.38
N TYR A 116 -10.77 3.92 -10.77
CA TYR A 116 -10.60 4.08 -9.32
C TYR A 116 -10.04 5.47 -8.99
N PRO A 117 -10.81 6.55 -9.22
CA PRO A 117 -10.39 7.87 -8.83
C PRO A 117 -10.25 7.94 -7.30
N TYR A 118 -9.31 8.76 -6.83
CA TYR A 118 -9.08 8.98 -5.41
C TYR A 118 -8.64 7.74 -4.61
N PHE A 119 -8.07 6.70 -5.24
CA PHE A 119 -7.67 5.44 -4.59
C PHE A 119 -6.73 5.59 -3.36
N GLU A 120 -6.10 6.76 -3.22
CA GLU A 120 -5.23 7.13 -2.10
C GLU A 120 -6.00 7.44 -0.80
N CYS A 121 -7.28 7.79 -0.93
CA CYS A 121 -8.18 8.04 0.20
C CYS A 121 -8.77 6.72 0.74
N GLU A 122 -9.39 6.76 1.93
CA GLU A 122 -10.15 5.62 2.45
C GLU A 122 -11.43 5.39 1.65
N LYS A 123 -11.99 4.18 1.71
CA LYS A 123 -13.13 3.79 0.87
C LYS A 123 -14.33 4.73 1.00
N GLU A 124 -14.68 5.10 2.23
CA GLU A 124 -15.79 6.01 2.53
C GLU A 124 -15.53 7.41 1.95
N GLN A 125 -14.30 7.89 2.04
CA GLN A 125 -13.87 9.17 1.47
C GLN A 125 -13.90 9.15 -0.07
N GLN A 126 -13.54 8.02 -0.70
CA GLN A 126 -13.65 7.84 -2.15
C GLN A 126 -15.11 7.93 -2.62
N GLU A 127 -16.03 7.30 -1.90
CA GLU A 127 -17.47 7.36 -2.18
C GLU A 127 -17.97 8.80 -2.07
N MET A 128 -17.60 9.54 -1.01
CA MET A 128 -17.93 10.96 -0.86
C MET A 128 -17.42 11.83 -2.01
N LEU A 129 -16.13 11.70 -2.38
CA LEU A 129 -15.55 12.44 -3.50
C LEU A 129 -16.20 12.07 -4.84
N GLY A 130 -16.56 10.80 -5.01
CA GLY A 130 -17.30 10.31 -6.17
C GLY A 130 -18.68 10.94 -6.29
N ASP A 131 -19.42 11.03 -5.19
CA ASP A 131 -20.75 11.65 -5.18
C ASP A 131 -20.67 13.16 -5.41
N LEU A 132 -19.69 13.86 -4.82
CA LEU A 132 -19.42 15.27 -5.11
C LEU A 132 -19.12 15.50 -6.60
N LYS A 133 -18.36 14.60 -7.23
CA LYS A 133 -18.07 14.67 -8.67
C LYS A 133 -19.30 14.39 -9.54
N LYS A 134 -20.29 13.63 -9.03
CA LYS A 134 -21.59 13.45 -9.72
C LYS A 134 -22.45 14.71 -9.63
N LEU A 135 -22.42 15.43 -8.51
CA LEU A 135 -23.16 16.69 -8.33
C LEU A 135 -22.72 17.75 -9.35
N GLU A 136 -21.44 17.79 -9.70
CA GLU A 136 -20.89 18.64 -10.78
C GLU A 136 -21.62 18.43 -12.12
N LYS A 137 -22.15 17.23 -12.37
CA LYS A 137 -22.82 16.87 -13.63
C LYS A 137 -24.31 17.21 -13.66
N ILE A 138 -24.90 17.58 -12.52
CA ILE A 138 -26.34 17.83 -12.39
C ILE A 138 -26.68 19.29 -12.73
N ASP A 139 -25.78 20.24 -12.49
CA ASP A 139 -25.98 21.66 -12.76
C ASP A 139 -24.92 22.18 -13.74
N GLU A 140 -25.39 22.69 -14.88
CA GLU A 140 -24.54 23.22 -15.96
C GLU A 140 -23.68 24.40 -15.49
N LYS A 141 -24.16 25.24 -14.56
CA LYS A 141 -23.36 26.33 -13.96
C LYS A 141 -22.25 25.82 -13.05
N LEU A 142 -22.47 24.70 -12.36
CA LEU A 142 -21.44 24.06 -11.54
C LEU A 142 -20.39 23.36 -12.40
N ARG A 143 -20.81 22.79 -13.53
CA ARG A 143 -19.96 22.08 -14.50
C ARG A 143 -18.93 22.99 -15.18
N GLU A 144 -19.29 24.23 -15.48
CA GLU A 144 -18.37 25.24 -16.02
C GLU A 144 -17.52 25.91 -14.93
N SER A 145 -17.90 25.76 -13.66
CA SER A 145 -17.19 26.35 -12.56
C SER A 145 -15.98 25.49 -12.15
N PHE A 146 -14.78 26.02 -12.37
CA PHE A 146 -13.53 25.50 -11.79
C PHE A 146 -13.58 25.43 -10.23
N VAL A 147 -14.61 26.01 -9.63
CA VAL A 147 -14.87 26.02 -8.18
C VAL A 147 -15.12 24.61 -7.64
N VAL A 148 -15.92 23.78 -8.32
CA VAL A 148 -16.25 22.42 -7.82
C VAL A 148 -15.03 21.51 -7.88
N GLU A 149 -14.28 21.52 -8.98
CA GLU A 149 -13.04 20.77 -9.11
C GLU A 149 -11.98 21.19 -8.08
N ASN A 150 -11.85 22.50 -7.82
CA ASN A 150 -10.99 23.02 -6.76
C ASN A 150 -11.43 22.56 -5.37
N LEU A 151 -12.73 22.56 -5.08
CA LEU A 151 -13.26 22.10 -3.79
C LEU A 151 -13.00 20.61 -3.60
N ILE A 152 -13.28 19.77 -4.60
CA ILE A 152 -12.98 18.34 -4.58
C ILE A 152 -11.49 18.11 -4.33
N THR A 153 -10.62 18.85 -5.03
CA THR A 153 -9.16 18.75 -4.86
C THR A 153 -8.72 19.15 -3.44
N ARG A 154 -9.31 20.20 -2.86
CA ARG A 154 -9.02 20.63 -1.49
C ARG A 154 -9.50 19.59 -0.46
N ILE A 155 -10.71 19.06 -0.62
CA ILE A 155 -11.27 18.03 0.25
C ILE A 155 -10.39 16.77 0.19
N GLN A 156 -9.97 16.34 -1.00
CA GLN A 156 -9.06 15.21 -1.15
C GLN A 156 -7.74 15.44 -0.38
N LYS A 157 -7.12 16.62 -0.50
CA LYS A 157 -5.90 16.95 0.25
C LYS A 157 -6.10 16.89 1.76
N GLU A 158 -7.24 17.37 2.24
CA GLU A 158 -7.59 17.29 3.67
C GLU A 158 -7.82 15.86 4.14
N PHE A 159 -8.51 15.02 3.36
CA PHE A 159 -8.63 13.59 3.65
C PHE A 159 -7.28 12.89 3.72
N LEU A 160 -6.38 13.15 2.76
CA LEU A 160 -5.03 12.58 2.79
C LEU A 160 -4.24 13.05 4.01
N ARG A 161 -4.36 14.33 4.39
CA ARG A 161 -3.73 14.88 5.60
C ARG A 161 -4.25 14.17 6.86
N LEU A 162 -5.56 14.05 7.01
CA LEU A 162 -6.21 13.39 8.15
C LEU A 162 -5.82 11.91 8.24
N ASN A 163 -5.76 11.21 7.11
CA ASN A 163 -5.34 9.80 7.09
C ASN A 163 -3.88 9.64 7.52
N LEU A 164 -3.00 10.55 7.11
CA LEU A 164 -1.60 10.55 7.53
C LEU A 164 -1.45 10.84 9.03
N GLU A 165 -2.18 11.82 9.55
CA GLU A 165 -2.19 12.15 10.98
C GLU A 165 -2.73 10.99 11.82
N THR A 166 -3.85 10.40 11.41
CA THR A 166 -4.45 9.22 12.07
C THR A 166 -3.47 8.04 12.08
N LYS A 167 -2.80 7.78 10.96
CA LYS A 167 -1.79 6.72 10.85
C LYS A 167 -0.54 7.00 11.69
N LYS A 168 -0.14 8.27 11.84
CA LYS A 168 0.96 8.66 12.73
C LYS A 168 0.56 8.43 14.19
N ASN A 169 -0.63 8.87 14.57
CA ASN A 169 -1.14 8.73 15.94
C ASN A 169 -1.31 7.26 16.33
N SER A 170 -1.84 6.41 15.43
CA SER A 170 -1.97 4.98 15.70
C SER A 170 -0.62 4.30 15.89
N LYS A 171 0.41 4.65 15.11
CA LYS A 171 1.78 4.14 15.33
C LYS A 171 2.36 4.58 16.67
N ILE A 172 2.17 5.85 17.05
CA ILE A 172 2.61 6.36 18.36
C ILE A 172 1.90 5.61 19.49
N ASN A 173 0.61 5.35 19.36
CA ASN A 173 -0.16 4.58 20.33
C ASN A 173 0.36 3.14 20.48
N VAL A 174 0.66 2.45 19.37
CA VAL A 174 1.25 1.10 19.40
C VAL A 174 2.60 1.10 20.12
N ILE A 175 3.46 2.07 19.84
CA ILE A 175 4.76 2.22 20.52
C ILE A 175 4.56 2.46 22.02
N SER A 176 3.64 3.33 22.40
CA SER A 176 3.32 3.63 23.81
C SER A 176 2.85 2.39 24.57
N ILE A 177 1.95 1.60 23.96
CA ILE A 177 1.49 0.32 24.53
C ILE A 177 2.68 -0.65 24.69
N PHE A 178 3.53 -0.76 23.68
CA PHE A 178 4.69 -1.65 23.73
C PHE A 178 5.68 -1.26 24.83
N VAL A 179 5.98 0.04 24.99
CA VAL A 179 6.81 0.56 26.09
C VAL A 179 6.17 0.29 27.46
N SER A 180 4.85 0.41 27.57
CA SER A 180 4.11 0.11 28.80
C SER A 180 4.23 -1.37 29.17
N ILE A 181 4.07 -2.28 28.20
CA ILE A 181 4.24 -3.73 28.39
C ILE A 181 5.67 -4.07 28.84
N ILE A 182 6.69 -3.48 28.21
CA ILE A 182 8.10 -3.68 28.61
C ILE A 182 8.33 -3.20 30.05
N SER A 183 7.79 -2.04 30.42
CA SER A 183 7.93 -1.49 31.78
C SER A 183 7.32 -2.41 32.84
N ILE A 184 6.16 -3.01 32.54
CA ILE A 184 5.51 -3.99 33.42
C ILE A 184 6.39 -5.25 33.56
N ALA A 185 6.88 -5.79 32.44
CA ALA A 185 7.74 -6.97 32.46
C ALA A 185 9.04 -6.75 33.26
N MET A 186 9.67 -5.59 33.11
CA MET A 186 10.86 -5.20 33.87
C MET A 186 10.58 -5.12 35.38
N THR A 187 9.43 -4.57 35.76
CA THR A 187 9.00 -4.50 37.17
C THR A 187 8.84 -5.90 37.77
N ILE A 188 8.19 -6.82 37.04
CA ILE A 188 8.00 -8.21 37.49
C ILE A 188 9.36 -8.91 37.68
N VAL A 189 10.28 -8.78 36.71
CA VAL A 189 11.63 -9.37 36.80
C VAL A 189 12.42 -8.80 37.98
N SER A 190 12.27 -7.52 38.28
CA SER A 190 12.95 -6.86 39.41
C SER A 190 12.39 -7.25 40.77
N VAL A 191 11.17 -7.77 40.85
CA VAL A 191 10.55 -8.23 42.10
C VAL A 191 10.81 -9.71 42.35
N ILE A 192 11.01 -10.49 41.29
CA ILE A 192 11.26 -11.94 41.36
C ILE A 192 12.76 -12.26 41.60
N ASN A 193 13.68 -11.38 41.19
CA ASN A 193 15.13 -11.48 41.46
C ASN A 193 15.53 -10.68 42.70
#